data_AF-A0A2D8MPH7-F1
#
_entry.id   AF-A0A2D8MPH7-F1
#
_cell.length_a   1.000
_cell.length_b   1.000
_cell.length_c   1.000
_cell.angle_alpha   90.00
_cell.angle_beta   90.00
_cell.angle_gamma   90.00
#
_symmetry.space_group_name_H-M   'P 1'
#
loop_
_entity.id
_entity.type
_entity.pdbx_description
1 polymer ?
#
loop_
_entity_poly.entity_id
_entity_poly.type
_entity_poly.pdbx_seq_one_letter_code
_entity_poly.pdbx_strand_id
1 'polypeptide(L)'
;MLKSFSIFSLSFLYLGFLFAQDTTVVEVQESIQDSTSVLLIEQEQVNYPGKPLIMSLVLPGAGQYYNKSPMWKTASFLGVELGSIIAWNYFFKESQRLKEDYKAFADLHWTLNDWVTNRFEPPTQMHESMSWTNFTALTKLTGTHDLSLIISGDLANELNLTQVSSDSLDIHPGWIQSGDVVVVRDGHFYENIGKYDQFLGGWSDAKDAWYWEEKDVGDSTEIIIKTPLKENYINQRYESNQMLSAVKYSITVLMFNHVISGIESVWTNQRKASDDQKLEKTSSIDTKLSLVYNPSNPGGIGGLRFALYF
;
A
#
# COMPACT_ATOMS: atom_id res chain seq x y z
N MET A 1 25.54 -4.25 -19.73
CA MET A 1 25.15 -4.43 -18.31
C MET A 1 23.69 -4.88 -18.28
N LEU A 2 23.43 -6.14 -17.97
CA LEU A 2 22.07 -6.65 -17.81
C LEU A 2 21.49 -6.12 -16.48
N LYS A 3 20.32 -5.47 -16.55
CA LYS A 3 19.51 -5.13 -15.37
C LYS A 3 18.48 -6.24 -15.19
N SER A 4 18.54 -6.99 -14.09
CA SER A 4 17.48 -7.91 -13.69
C SER A 4 16.49 -7.16 -12.80
N PHE A 5 15.20 -7.33 -13.08
CA PHE A 5 14.10 -6.88 -12.21
C PHE A 5 13.50 -8.10 -11.54
N SER A 6 13.43 -8.09 -10.19
CA SER A 6 12.66 -9.09 -9.45
C SER A 6 11.22 -8.61 -9.33
N ILE A 7 10.31 -9.32 -10.00
CA ILE A 7 8.87 -9.12 -9.86
C ILE A 7 8.42 -10.06 -8.72
N PHE A 8 7.98 -9.48 -7.59
CA PHE A 8 7.32 -10.24 -6.54
C PHE A 8 5.81 -10.25 -6.81
N SER A 9 5.27 -11.41 -7.18
CA SER A 9 3.83 -11.64 -7.29
C SER A 9 3.33 -12.14 -5.92
N LEU A 10 2.55 -11.31 -5.23
CA LEU A 10 1.85 -11.72 -4.01
C LEU A 10 0.48 -12.28 -4.42
N SER A 11 0.39 -13.59 -4.59
CA SER A 11 -0.89 -14.26 -4.77
C SER A 11 -1.61 -14.33 -3.42
N PHE A 12 -2.72 -13.62 -3.27
CA PHE A 12 -3.62 -13.74 -2.12
C PHE A 12 -4.26 -15.14 -2.15
N LEU A 13 -3.70 -16.08 -1.39
CA LEU A 13 -4.36 -17.36 -1.12
C LEU A 13 -5.43 -17.13 -0.04
N TYR A 14 -6.67 -17.35 -0.43
CA TYR A 14 -7.82 -17.44 0.45
C TYR A 14 -7.59 -18.60 1.43
N LEU A 15 -7.16 -18.30 2.67
CA LEU A 15 -6.96 -19.33 3.68
C LEU A 15 -8.31 -19.71 4.29
N GLY A 16 -8.88 -20.81 3.79
CA GLY A 16 -9.89 -21.56 4.55
C GLY A 16 -9.29 -22.02 5.87
N PHE A 17 -10.07 -21.93 6.95
CA PHE A 17 -9.71 -22.42 8.28
C PHE A 17 -9.30 -23.90 8.21
N LEU A 18 -8.00 -24.18 8.27
CA LEU A 18 -7.47 -25.52 8.50
C LEU A 18 -7.27 -25.69 10.01
N PHE A 19 -8.26 -26.29 10.67
CA PHE A 19 -8.07 -26.93 11.95
C PHE A 19 -7.14 -28.13 11.74
N ALA A 20 -5.93 -28.07 12.32
CA ALA A 20 -5.04 -29.22 12.36
C ALA A 20 -5.66 -30.31 13.24
N GLN A 21 -5.94 -31.46 12.65
CA GLN A 21 -6.41 -32.66 13.33
C GLN A 21 -5.31 -33.24 14.22
N ASP A 22 -5.62 -33.40 15.51
CA ASP A 22 -4.90 -34.29 16.43
C ASP A 22 -5.10 -35.73 15.97
N THR A 23 -4.00 -36.44 15.68
CA THR A 23 -4.05 -37.86 15.27
C THR A 23 -3.66 -38.74 16.46
N THR A 24 -4.70 -39.24 17.13
CA THR A 24 -4.87 -40.55 17.78
C THR A 24 -3.63 -41.37 18.20
N VAL A 25 -3.50 -41.48 19.52
CA VAL A 25 -3.26 -42.70 20.34
C VAL A 25 -3.06 -44.01 19.57
N VAL A 26 -1.89 -44.62 19.75
CA VAL A 26 -1.69 -46.07 19.62
C VAL A 26 -1.32 -46.61 21.00
N GLU A 27 -2.27 -47.31 21.62
CA GLU A 27 -2.05 -48.17 22.79
C GLU A 27 -1.23 -49.39 22.35
N VAL A 28 -0.08 -49.61 22.99
CA VAL A 28 0.54 -50.93 23.09
C VAL A 28 0.84 -51.19 24.55
N GLN A 29 0.04 -52.08 25.12
CA GLN A 29 0.23 -52.69 26.44
C GLN A 29 1.25 -53.82 26.31
N GLU A 30 2.43 -53.68 26.93
CA GLU A 30 3.21 -54.83 27.37
C GLU A 30 3.83 -54.58 28.75
N SER A 31 3.54 -55.50 29.66
CA SER A 31 3.95 -55.53 31.05
C SER A 31 5.31 -56.21 31.23
N ILE A 32 6.32 -55.52 31.74
CA ILE A 32 7.35 -56.13 32.61
C ILE A 32 7.77 -55.10 33.67
N GLN A 33 7.66 -55.52 34.93
CA GLN A 33 8.02 -54.79 36.13
C GLN A 33 9.49 -55.07 36.45
N ASP A 34 10.38 -54.08 36.32
CA ASP A 34 11.54 -53.99 37.20
C ASP A 34 12.19 -52.59 37.23
N SER A 35 12.30 -52.06 38.45
CA SER A 35 13.32 -51.11 38.95
C SER A 35 13.97 -50.16 37.94
N THR A 36 13.34 -49.02 37.65
CA THR A 36 14.00 -47.91 36.95
C THR A 36 13.63 -46.57 37.59
N SER A 37 14.66 -45.77 37.86
CA SER A 37 14.57 -44.35 38.22
C SER A 37 13.53 -43.64 37.35
N VAL A 38 12.66 -42.84 37.97
CA VAL A 38 11.78 -41.92 37.26
C VAL A 38 12.67 -40.85 36.61
N LEU A 39 13.22 -41.18 35.44
CA LEU A 39 13.67 -40.19 34.48
C LEU A 39 12.38 -39.49 34.03
N LEU A 40 12.13 -38.30 34.57
CA LEU A 40 11.34 -37.31 33.88
C LEU A 40 12.02 -37.12 32.52
N ILE A 41 11.51 -37.78 31.49
CA ILE A 41 11.85 -37.44 30.12
C ILE A 41 11.23 -36.07 29.92
N GLU A 42 12.01 -35.04 30.24
CA GLU A 42 11.74 -33.67 29.88
C GLU A 42 11.60 -33.68 28.35
N GLN A 43 10.36 -33.60 27.86
CA GLN A 43 10.10 -33.53 26.43
C GLN A 43 10.85 -32.32 25.91
N GLU A 44 11.93 -32.56 25.17
CA GLU A 44 12.74 -31.54 24.53
C GLU A 44 11.79 -30.70 23.66
N GLN A 45 11.41 -29.51 24.16
CA GLN A 45 10.55 -28.59 23.41
C GLN A 45 11.37 -28.09 22.22
N VAL A 46 11.21 -28.74 21.07
CA VAL A 46 11.85 -28.31 19.82
C VAL A 46 11.34 -26.91 19.51
N ASN A 47 12.18 -25.91 19.76
CA ASN A 47 11.84 -24.52 19.55
C ASN A 47 11.87 -24.19 18.05
N TYR A 48 10.71 -24.13 17.42
CA TYR A 48 10.58 -23.78 16.00
C TYR A 48 10.22 -22.29 15.82
N PRO A 49 11.15 -21.44 15.36
CA PRO A 49 10.92 -20.00 15.26
C PRO A 49 9.94 -19.60 14.14
N GLY A 50 9.65 -20.50 13.19
CA GLY A 50 8.76 -20.19 12.07
C GLY A 50 7.28 -20.04 12.47
N LYS A 51 6.84 -20.66 13.57
CA LYS A 51 5.45 -20.55 14.05
C LYS A 51 5.10 -19.14 14.55
N PRO A 52 5.86 -18.53 15.49
CA PRO A 52 5.61 -17.15 15.89
C PRO A 52 5.79 -16.14 14.74
N LEU A 53 6.71 -16.40 13.81
CA LEU A 53 6.90 -15.58 12.62
C LEU A 53 5.62 -15.49 11.79
N ILE A 54 5.06 -16.63 11.39
CA ILE A 54 3.86 -16.68 10.55
C ILE A 54 2.69 -16.01 11.27
N MET A 55 2.54 -16.25 12.58
CA MET A 55 1.51 -15.61 13.38
C MET A 55 1.61 -14.08 13.30
N SER A 56 2.80 -13.51 13.52
CA SER A 56 3.03 -12.06 13.46
C SER A 56 2.93 -11.47 12.05
N LEU A 57 3.24 -12.24 11.00
CA LEU A 57 3.05 -11.82 9.61
C LEU A 57 1.58 -11.80 9.19
N VAL A 58 0.73 -12.64 9.77
CA VAL A 58 -0.72 -12.61 9.53
C VAL A 58 -1.38 -11.52 10.38
N LEU A 59 -1.02 -11.46 11.66
CA LEU A 59 -1.55 -10.50 12.62
C LEU A 59 -0.41 -9.96 13.49
N PRO A 60 0.00 -8.69 13.30
CA PRO A 60 1.07 -8.09 14.08
C PRO A 60 0.78 -8.16 15.59
N GLY A 61 1.74 -8.64 16.37
CA GLY A 61 1.58 -8.87 17.81
C GLY A 61 1.24 -10.32 18.21
N ALA A 62 0.77 -11.15 17.28
CA ALA A 62 0.36 -12.52 17.60
C ALA A 62 1.54 -13.44 17.96
N GLY A 63 2.69 -13.32 17.27
CA GLY A 63 3.91 -14.04 17.63
C GLY A 63 4.49 -13.61 18.98
N GLN A 64 4.38 -12.33 19.33
CA GLN A 64 4.75 -11.82 20.66
C GLN A 64 3.88 -12.43 21.76
N TYR A 65 2.58 -12.51 21.51
CA TYR A 65 1.64 -13.15 22.42
C TYR A 65 1.93 -14.65 22.57
N TYR A 66 2.16 -15.35 21.47
CA TYR A 66 2.56 -16.77 21.46
C TYR A 66 3.83 -17.01 22.28
N ASN A 67 4.84 -16.16 22.08
CA ASN A 67 6.09 -16.25 22.82
C ASN A 67 5.96 -15.84 24.30
N LYS A 68 4.77 -15.45 24.80
CA LYS A 68 4.58 -14.89 26.15
C LYS A 68 5.54 -13.72 26.41
N SER A 69 5.70 -12.85 25.42
CA SER A 69 6.45 -11.60 25.54
C SER A 69 5.69 -10.62 26.45
N PRO A 70 6.36 -9.58 27.00
CA PRO A 70 5.67 -8.52 27.70
C PRO A 70 4.52 -7.93 26.87
N MET A 71 3.33 -7.82 27.46
CA MET A 71 2.09 -7.45 26.76
C MET A 71 2.15 -6.11 26.02
N TRP A 72 3.01 -5.18 26.47
CA TRP A 72 3.21 -3.91 25.80
C TRP A 72 3.69 -4.08 24.35
N LYS A 73 4.49 -5.10 24.04
CA LYS A 73 4.96 -5.36 22.66
C LYS A 73 3.80 -5.73 21.74
N THR A 74 2.95 -6.66 22.20
CA THR A 74 1.73 -7.05 21.49
C THR A 74 0.80 -5.85 21.31
N ALA A 75 0.59 -5.08 22.37
CA ALA A 75 -0.28 -3.89 22.34
C ALA A 75 0.25 -2.82 21.36
N SER A 76 1.56 -2.60 21.28
CA SER A 76 2.16 -1.65 20.34
C SER A 76 1.92 -2.05 18.88
N PHE A 77 2.20 -3.31 18.52
CA PHE A 77 2.00 -3.78 17.15
C PHE A 77 0.52 -3.75 16.75
N LEU A 78 -0.39 -4.18 17.62
CA LEU A 78 -1.84 -4.08 17.38
C LEU A 78 -2.32 -2.63 17.32
N GLY A 79 -1.76 -1.75 18.15
CA GLY A 79 -2.11 -0.33 18.15
C GLY A 79 -1.73 0.37 16.84
N VAL A 80 -0.52 0.11 16.34
CA VAL A 80 -0.07 0.61 15.03
C VAL A 80 -0.94 0.05 13.90
N GLU A 81 -1.31 -1.23 13.98
CA GLU A 81 -2.16 -1.89 13.00
C GLU A 81 -3.54 -1.19 12.90
N LEU A 82 -4.23 -1.09 14.03
CA LEU A 82 -5.55 -0.45 14.10
C LEU A 82 -5.49 1.03 13.69
N GLY A 83 -4.50 1.77 14.19
CA GLY A 83 -4.31 3.18 13.85
C GLY A 83 -4.09 3.38 12.35
N SER A 84 -3.27 2.53 11.73
CA SER A 84 -2.96 2.60 10.30
C SER A 84 -4.14 2.19 9.43
N ILE A 85 -4.95 1.20 9.84
CA ILE A 85 -6.20 0.84 9.15
C ILE A 85 -7.20 1.99 9.20
N ILE A 86 -7.39 2.61 10.37
CA ILE A 86 -8.28 3.77 10.54
C ILE A 86 -7.82 4.93 9.64
N ALA A 87 -6.53 5.25 9.67
CA ALA A 87 -5.93 6.29 8.85
C ALA A 87 -6.11 5.99 7.35
N TRP A 88 -5.80 4.76 6.92
CA TRP A 88 -5.97 4.31 5.54
C TRP A 88 -7.42 4.52 5.06
N ASN A 89 -8.39 4.04 5.83
CA ASN A 89 -9.81 4.16 5.48
C ASN A 89 -10.27 5.62 5.42
N TYR A 90 -9.82 6.47 6.36
CA TYR A 90 -10.13 7.90 6.35
C TYR A 90 -9.57 8.59 5.10
N PHE A 91 -8.27 8.47 4.85
CA PHE A 91 -7.62 9.13 3.71
C PHE A 91 -8.12 8.57 2.37
N PHE A 92 -8.45 7.29 2.30
CA PHE A 92 -9.00 6.70 1.09
C PHE A 92 -10.37 7.29 0.77
N LYS A 93 -11.28 7.36 1.74
CA LYS A 93 -12.60 7.99 1.55
C LYS A 93 -12.48 9.45 1.13
N GLU A 94 -11.62 10.21 1.80
CA GLU A 94 -11.43 11.62 1.47
C GLU A 94 -10.80 11.79 0.07
N SER A 95 -9.87 10.92 -0.31
CA SER A 95 -9.29 10.95 -1.66
C SER A 95 -10.33 10.70 -2.76
N GLN A 96 -11.30 9.79 -2.53
CA GLN A 96 -12.39 9.52 -3.48
C GLN A 96 -13.38 10.68 -3.52
N ARG A 97 -13.74 11.27 -2.37
CA ARG A 97 -14.62 12.45 -2.30
C ARG A 97 -14.04 13.61 -3.12
N LEU A 98 -12.78 13.98 -2.86
CA LEU A 98 -12.07 15.01 -3.62
C LEU A 98 -11.93 14.65 -5.11
N LYS A 99 -11.83 13.35 -5.43
CA LYS A 99 -11.79 12.86 -6.80
C LYS A 99 -13.11 13.07 -7.53
N GLU A 100 -14.23 12.81 -6.88
CA GLU A 100 -15.57 13.07 -7.41
C GLU A 100 -15.79 14.57 -7.59
N ASP A 101 -15.37 15.39 -6.62
CA ASP A 101 -15.49 16.85 -6.67
C ASP A 101 -14.77 17.44 -7.90
N TYR A 102 -13.49 17.13 -8.11
CA TYR A 102 -12.77 17.69 -9.25
C TYR A 102 -13.32 17.20 -10.59
N LYS A 103 -13.84 15.96 -10.65
CA LYS A 103 -14.46 15.41 -11.86
C LYS A 103 -15.75 16.14 -12.20
N ALA A 104 -16.62 16.34 -11.20
CA ALA A 104 -17.84 17.12 -11.36
C ALA A 104 -17.53 18.57 -11.77
N PHE A 105 -16.47 19.17 -11.22
CA PHE A 105 -16.00 20.49 -11.65
C PHE A 105 -15.57 20.50 -13.12
N ALA A 106 -14.79 19.51 -13.56
CA ALA A 106 -14.40 19.40 -14.97
C ALA A 106 -15.60 19.14 -15.90
N ASP A 107 -16.59 18.35 -15.46
CA ASP A 107 -17.80 18.09 -16.25
C ASP A 107 -18.64 19.37 -16.44
N LEU A 108 -18.63 20.26 -15.45
CA LEU A 108 -19.32 21.55 -15.52
C LEU A 108 -18.58 22.60 -16.38
N HIS A 109 -17.26 22.59 -16.35
CA HIS A 109 -16.44 23.69 -16.89
C HIS A 109 -15.60 23.32 -18.12
N TRP A 110 -15.59 22.05 -18.53
CA TRP A 110 -14.87 21.61 -19.71
C TRP A 110 -15.79 20.95 -20.73
N THR A 111 -15.81 21.47 -21.95
CA THR A 111 -16.62 20.92 -23.04
C THR A 111 -15.80 20.64 -24.31
N LEU A 112 -16.18 19.56 -25.01
CA LEU A 112 -15.60 19.21 -26.30
C LEU A 112 -15.87 20.31 -27.34
N ASN A 113 -17.05 20.94 -27.28
CA ASN A 113 -17.44 22.01 -28.18
C ASN A 113 -16.51 23.22 -28.04
N ASP A 114 -16.30 23.72 -26.81
CA ASP A 114 -15.42 24.87 -26.58
C ASP A 114 -13.99 24.58 -27.05
N TRP A 115 -13.52 23.35 -26.82
CA TRP A 115 -12.18 22.93 -27.25
C TRP A 115 -11.99 23.01 -28.76
N VAL A 116 -12.94 22.47 -29.52
CA VAL A 116 -12.90 22.51 -30.98
C VAL A 116 -13.16 23.93 -31.50
N THR A 117 -14.15 24.65 -30.95
CA THR A 117 -14.47 26.01 -31.37
C THR A 117 -13.28 26.93 -31.16
N ASN A 118 -12.65 26.95 -29.98
CA ASN A 118 -11.50 27.82 -29.69
C ASN A 118 -10.26 27.49 -30.53
N ARG A 119 -10.18 26.28 -31.10
CA ARG A 119 -9.12 25.92 -32.06
C ARG A 119 -9.32 26.59 -33.43
N PHE A 120 -10.55 26.65 -33.93
CA PHE A 120 -10.86 27.19 -35.27
C PHE A 120 -11.23 28.67 -35.23
N GLU A 121 -11.70 29.15 -34.08
CA GLU A 121 -12.02 30.54 -33.77
C GLU A 121 -11.19 30.99 -32.55
N PRO A 122 -9.87 31.18 -32.70
CA PRO A 122 -8.99 31.44 -31.57
C PRO A 122 -9.33 32.77 -30.89
N PRO A 123 -9.18 32.84 -29.55
CA PRO A 123 -9.30 34.08 -28.81
C PRO A 123 -8.39 35.18 -29.37
N THR A 124 -8.91 36.40 -29.47
CA THR A 124 -8.18 37.56 -30.00
C THR A 124 -7.35 38.28 -28.94
N GLN A 125 -7.58 37.98 -27.66
CA GLN A 125 -6.82 38.53 -26.55
C GLN A 125 -5.35 38.12 -26.65
N MET A 126 -4.47 39.05 -26.29
CA MET A 126 -3.04 38.79 -26.17
C MET A 126 -2.63 38.87 -24.70
N HIS A 127 -1.72 37.99 -24.29
CA HIS A 127 -1.10 37.99 -22.97
C HIS A 127 0.41 38.16 -23.13
N GLU A 128 0.97 39.22 -22.53
CA GLU A 128 2.39 39.53 -22.57
C GLU A 128 2.99 39.52 -23.98
N SER A 129 2.27 40.13 -24.94
CA SER A 129 2.64 40.17 -26.37
C SER A 129 2.58 38.83 -27.12
N MET A 130 2.13 37.76 -26.47
CA MET A 130 1.84 36.48 -27.13
C MET A 130 0.34 36.36 -27.40
N SER A 131 -0.01 35.87 -28.58
CA SER A 131 -1.39 35.48 -28.93
C SER A 131 -1.57 33.97 -28.80
N TRP A 132 -2.83 33.54 -28.72
CA TRP A 132 -3.21 32.13 -28.69
C TRP A 132 -2.53 31.31 -29.80
N THR A 133 -2.43 31.87 -31.01
CA THR A 133 -1.86 31.21 -32.18
C THR A 133 -0.35 31.04 -32.13
N ASN A 134 0.35 31.70 -31.20
CA ASN A 134 1.78 31.48 -31.01
C ASN A 134 2.10 30.11 -30.40
N PHE A 135 1.12 29.47 -29.75
CA PHE A 135 1.32 28.19 -29.07
C PHE A 135 0.87 27.03 -29.94
N THR A 136 1.82 26.19 -30.37
CA THR A 136 1.52 25.01 -31.20
C THR A 136 0.51 24.07 -30.54
N ALA A 137 0.56 23.95 -29.20
CA ALA A 137 -0.38 23.13 -28.44
C ALA A 137 -1.84 23.57 -28.61
N LEU A 138 -2.11 24.86 -28.83
CA LEU A 138 -3.46 25.40 -28.94
C LEU A 138 -3.98 25.50 -30.38
N THR A 139 -3.10 25.27 -31.35
CA THR A 139 -3.40 25.40 -32.80
C THR A 139 -3.59 24.06 -33.49
N LYS A 140 -3.67 22.96 -32.74
CA LYS A 140 -3.96 21.61 -33.23
C LYS A 140 -4.83 20.88 -32.23
N LEU A 141 -5.80 20.12 -32.72
CA LEU A 141 -6.51 19.12 -31.88
C LEU A 141 -5.77 17.79 -31.86
N THR A 142 -4.93 17.56 -32.86
CA THR A 142 -4.02 16.41 -32.97
C THR A 142 -2.75 16.62 -32.15
N GLY A 143 -2.28 15.56 -31.50
CA GLY A 143 -1.07 15.67 -30.67
C GLY A 143 -0.54 14.33 -30.15
N THR A 144 0.14 14.38 -29.01
CA THR A 144 0.70 13.18 -28.36
C THR A 144 -0.34 12.40 -27.58
N HIS A 145 -1.47 13.04 -27.28
CA HIS A 145 -2.58 12.48 -26.52
C HIS A 145 -3.87 12.80 -27.24
N ASP A 146 -4.81 11.89 -27.13
CA ASP A 146 -6.15 12.01 -27.65
C ASP A 146 -7.20 11.72 -26.59
N LEU A 147 -8.43 12.10 -26.88
CA LEU A 147 -9.63 11.74 -26.12
C LEU A 147 -10.41 10.71 -26.91
N SER A 148 -10.98 9.74 -26.20
CA SER A 148 -11.92 8.81 -26.81
C SER A 148 -13.27 9.48 -27.06
N LEU A 149 -13.78 9.36 -28.28
CA LEU A 149 -15.07 9.89 -28.69
C LEU A 149 -15.99 8.75 -29.08
N ILE A 150 -17.20 8.73 -28.54
CA ILE A 150 -18.28 7.85 -29.00
C ILE A 150 -18.99 8.58 -30.14
N ILE A 151 -19.17 7.88 -31.26
CA ILE A 151 -19.94 8.35 -32.41
C ILE A 151 -21.24 7.56 -32.53
N SER A 152 -22.31 8.23 -32.92
CA SER A 152 -23.66 7.67 -33.03
C SER A 152 -24.33 8.08 -34.34
N GLY A 153 -25.56 7.61 -34.57
CA GLY A 153 -26.39 8.05 -35.69
C GLY A 153 -25.80 7.71 -37.06
N ASP A 154 -26.02 8.62 -38.02
CA ASP A 154 -25.58 8.45 -39.41
C ASP A 154 -24.05 8.42 -39.52
N LEU A 155 -23.35 9.16 -38.66
CA LEU A 155 -21.88 9.19 -38.63
C LEU A 155 -21.29 7.81 -38.29
N ALA A 156 -21.86 7.12 -37.31
CA ALA A 156 -21.44 5.76 -36.95
C ALA A 156 -21.69 4.76 -38.10
N ASN A 157 -22.82 4.90 -38.80
CA ASN A 157 -23.17 4.05 -39.93
C ASN A 157 -22.25 4.28 -41.14
N GLU A 158 -21.91 5.54 -41.43
CA GLU A 158 -21.02 5.91 -42.54
C GLU A 158 -19.60 5.40 -42.32
N LEU A 159 -19.07 5.55 -41.10
CA LEU A 159 -17.71 5.13 -40.77
C LEU A 159 -17.62 3.64 -40.40
N ASN A 160 -18.75 2.98 -40.17
CA ASN A 160 -18.83 1.62 -39.62
C ASN A 160 -17.99 1.45 -38.34
N LEU A 161 -18.07 2.46 -37.47
CA LEU A 161 -17.34 2.55 -36.19
C LEU A 161 -18.26 3.15 -35.12
N THR A 162 -18.02 2.81 -33.87
CA THR A 162 -18.77 3.37 -32.71
C THR A 162 -17.90 4.26 -31.83
N GLN A 163 -16.58 4.21 -32.02
CA GLN A 163 -15.60 4.99 -31.26
C GLN A 163 -14.49 5.46 -32.17
N VAL A 164 -14.08 6.71 -32.00
CA VAL A 164 -12.98 7.34 -32.74
C VAL A 164 -12.11 8.15 -31.78
N SER A 165 -10.92 8.51 -32.25
CA SER A 165 -10.02 9.41 -31.54
C SER A 165 -10.44 10.87 -31.76
N SER A 166 -10.15 11.74 -30.79
CA SER A 166 -10.34 13.19 -30.93
C SER A 166 -9.54 13.81 -32.06
N ASP A 167 -8.46 13.16 -32.50
CA ASP A 167 -7.63 13.60 -33.61
C ASP A 167 -8.43 13.78 -34.91
N SER A 168 -9.49 13.00 -35.10
CA SER A 168 -10.38 13.13 -36.25
C SER A 168 -11.08 14.49 -36.33
N LEU A 169 -11.23 15.21 -35.21
CA LEU A 169 -11.88 16.52 -35.17
C LEU A 169 -11.05 17.64 -35.81
N ASP A 170 -9.73 17.46 -35.98
CA ASP A 170 -8.86 18.44 -36.64
C ASP A 170 -9.16 18.53 -38.15
N ILE A 171 -9.63 17.43 -38.76
CA ILE A 171 -10.04 17.35 -40.17
C ILE A 171 -11.57 17.37 -40.35
N HIS A 172 -12.33 17.00 -39.33
CA HIS A 172 -13.79 16.95 -39.36
C HIS A 172 -14.44 17.76 -38.21
N PRO A 173 -14.22 19.09 -38.15
CA PRO A 173 -14.79 19.91 -37.09
C PRO A 173 -16.31 20.00 -37.13
N GLY A 174 -16.95 19.70 -38.25
CA GLY A 174 -18.42 19.70 -38.35
C GLY A 174 -19.11 18.64 -37.49
N TRP A 175 -18.39 17.59 -37.07
CA TRP A 175 -18.99 16.49 -36.29
C TRP A 175 -19.50 16.93 -34.92
N ILE A 176 -18.90 17.95 -34.30
CA ILE A 176 -19.41 18.48 -33.01
C ILE A 176 -20.78 19.16 -33.15
N GLN A 177 -21.17 19.59 -34.35
CA GLN A 177 -22.44 20.28 -34.59
C GLN A 177 -23.60 19.31 -34.81
N SER A 178 -23.33 18.05 -35.17
CA SER A 178 -24.39 17.06 -35.42
C SER A 178 -25.04 16.54 -34.13
N GLY A 179 -24.35 16.66 -32.99
CA GLY A 179 -24.78 16.07 -31.72
C GLY A 179 -24.50 14.57 -31.60
N ASP A 180 -23.91 13.95 -32.63
CA ASP A 180 -23.62 12.50 -32.66
C ASP A 180 -22.28 12.15 -32.01
N VAL A 181 -21.51 13.14 -31.57
CA VAL A 181 -20.18 12.96 -30.98
C VAL A 181 -20.20 13.31 -29.50
N VAL A 182 -19.83 12.35 -28.67
CA VAL A 182 -19.74 12.51 -27.22
C VAL A 182 -18.36 12.08 -26.73
N VAL A 183 -17.70 12.93 -25.95
CA VAL A 183 -16.42 12.58 -25.31
C VAL A 183 -16.62 11.58 -24.18
N VAL A 184 -15.78 10.54 -24.13
CA VAL A 184 -15.77 9.57 -23.04
C VAL A 184 -15.13 10.20 -21.79
N ARG A 185 -15.88 10.24 -20.69
CA ARG A 185 -15.43 10.82 -19.40
C ARG A 185 -14.76 9.77 -18.51
N ASP A 186 -13.63 9.22 -18.96
CA ASP A 186 -12.86 8.22 -18.22
C ASP A 186 -11.67 8.82 -17.45
N GLY A 187 -10.85 7.96 -16.84
CA GLY A 187 -9.64 8.40 -16.14
C GLY A 187 -8.65 9.15 -17.04
N HIS A 188 -8.51 8.73 -18.30
CA HIS A 188 -7.63 9.37 -19.28
C HIS A 188 -8.09 10.77 -19.63
N PHE A 189 -9.40 10.96 -19.84
CA PHE A 189 -10.00 12.26 -20.05
C PHE A 189 -9.65 13.25 -18.94
N TYR A 190 -9.97 12.91 -17.69
CA TYR A 190 -9.70 13.80 -16.54
C TYR A 190 -8.20 14.06 -16.33
N GLU A 191 -7.36 13.08 -16.63
CA GLU A 191 -5.92 13.26 -16.55
C GLU A 191 -5.42 14.25 -17.61
N ASN A 192 -5.84 14.04 -18.86
CA ASN A 192 -5.40 14.77 -20.03
C ASN A 192 -5.77 16.25 -19.96
N ILE A 193 -7.02 16.60 -19.66
CA ILE A 193 -7.50 18.00 -19.62
C ILE A 193 -6.77 18.87 -18.59
N GLY A 194 -6.18 18.26 -17.57
CA GLY A 194 -5.40 18.95 -16.54
C GLY A 194 -3.88 18.93 -16.77
N LYS A 195 -3.36 17.95 -17.52
CA LYS A 195 -1.91 17.79 -17.73
C LYS A 195 -1.40 18.47 -18.98
N TYR A 196 -2.16 18.43 -20.07
CA TYR A 196 -1.66 18.84 -21.39
C TYR A 196 -2.32 20.12 -21.86
N ASP A 197 -1.50 21.05 -22.34
CA ASP A 197 -1.96 22.34 -22.85
C ASP A 197 -2.81 22.21 -24.12
N GLN A 198 -2.66 21.09 -24.84
CA GLN A 198 -3.49 20.74 -25.99
C GLN A 198 -4.99 20.82 -25.70
N PHE A 199 -5.42 20.49 -24.48
CA PHE A 199 -6.83 20.47 -24.09
C PHE A 199 -7.32 21.76 -23.41
N LEU A 200 -6.47 22.79 -23.34
CA LEU A 200 -6.78 24.03 -22.64
C LEU A 200 -8.00 24.74 -23.23
N GLY A 201 -8.17 24.69 -24.55
CA GLY A 201 -9.30 25.33 -25.23
C GLY A 201 -10.68 24.86 -24.78
N GLY A 202 -10.79 23.70 -24.13
CA GLY A 202 -12.08 23.20 -23.67
C GLY A 202 -12.58 23.80 -22.36
N TRP A 203 -11.73 24.51 -21.61
CA TRP A 203 -12.16 25.20 -20.39
C TRP A 203 -13.04 26.40 -20.74
N SER A 204 -14.15 26.57 -20.03
CA SER A 204 -15.17 27.59 -20.33
C SER A 204 -14.64 29.04 -20.24
N ASP A 205 -13.56 29.26 -19.50
CA ASP A 205 -12.89 30.56 -19.33
C ASP A 205 -11.69 30.76 -20.27
N ALA A 206 -11.37 29.76 -21.12
CA ALA A 206 -10.19 29.80 -21.97
C ALA A 206 -10.23 30.94 -22.98
N LYS A 207 -11.43 31.36 -23.41
CA LYS A 207 -11.58 32.45 -24.37
C LYS A 207 -11.20 33.83 -23.80
N ASP A 208 -11.43 34.04 -22.50
CA ASP A 208 -11.39 35.36 -21.89
C ASP A 208 -10.27 35.52 -20.84
N ALA A 209 -9.73 34.41 -20.34
CA ALA A 209 -8.85 34.41 -19.17
C ALA A 209 -7.64 33.47 -19.30
N TRP A 210 -7.28 33.03 -20.51
CA TRP A 210 -6.07 32.25 -20.71
C TRP A 210 -4.82 33.10 -20.45
N TYR A 211 -3.78 32.49 -19.92
CA TYR A 211 -2.47 33.12 -19.74
C TYR A 211 -1.37 32.05 -19.86
N TRP A 212 -0.12 32.49 -19.89
CA TRP A 212 1.04 31.60 -19.92
C TRP A 212 2.02 31.99 -18.82
N GLU A 213 2.80 31.02 -18.36
CA GLU A 213 3.86 31.20 -17.39
C GLU A 213 5.08 30.36 -17.77
N GLU A 214 6.26 30.85 -17.41
CA GLU A 214 7.49 30.08 -17.50
C GLU A 214 7.64 29.21 -16.25
N LYS A 215 7.81 27.91 -16.45
CA LYS A 215 8.12 26.97 -15.40
C LYS A 215 9.55 26.47 -15.56
N ASP A 216 10.35 26.69 -14.52
CA ASP A 216 11.66 26.07 -14.41
C ASP A 216 11.51 24.56 -14.12
N VAL A 217 12.03 23.73 -15.03
CA VAL A 217 12.09 22.27 -14.88
C VAL A 217 13.52 21.77 -14.62
N GLY A 218 14.39 22.66 -14.14
CA GLY A 218 15.76 22.39 -13.74
C GLY A 218 16.76 22.52 -14.89
N ASP A 219 16.60 21.70 -15.92
CA ASP A 219 17.51 21.71 -17.09
C ASP A 219 17.01 22.61 -18.23
N SER A 220 15.76 23.08 -18.15
CA SER A 220 15.16 23.98 -19.14
C SER A 220 13.99 24.76 -18.54
N THR A 221 13.53 25.76 -19.29
CA THR A 221 12.30 26.49 -18.98
C THR A 221 11.21 26.00 -19.93
N GLU A 222 10.11 25.51 -19.38
CA GLU A 222 8.93 25.09 -20.13
C GLU A 222 7.86 26.17 -20.03
N ILE A 223 7.22 26.49 -21.16
CA ILE A 223 6.05 27.36 -21.18
C ILE A 223 4.83 26.51 -20.84
N ILE A 224 4.04 26.94 -19.86
CA ILE A 224 2.77 26.33 -19.50
C ILE A 224 1.65 27.31 -19.73
N ILE A 225 0.57 26.83 -20.32
CA ILE A 225 -0.61 27.62 -20.62
C ILE A 225 -1.72 27.22 -19.63
N LYS A 226 -2.37 28.21 -19.04
CA LYS A 226 -3.39 28.03 -18.00
C LYS A 226 -4.60 28.92 -18.19
N THR A 227 -5.64 28.59 -17.44
CA THR A 227 -6.80 29.43 -17.16
C THR A 227 -7.09 29.34 -15.66
N PRO A 228 -7.75 30.34 -15.04
CA PRO A 228 -8.16 30.25 -13.63
C PRO A 228 -8.93 28.97 -13.28
N LEU A 229 -9.82 28.49 -14.15
CA LEU A 229 -10.56 27.23 -13.93
C LEU A 229 -9.65 26.00 -14.07
N LYS A 230 -8.77 25.95 -15.08
CA LYS A 230 -7.79 24.86 -15.22
C LYS A 230 -6.87 24.79 -14.00
N GLU A 231 -6.41 25.93 -13.49
CA GLU A 231 -5.56 25.99 -12.30
C GLU A 231 -6.30 25.50 -11.05
N ASN A 232 -7.54 25.94 -10.83
CA ASN A 232 -8.38 25.44 -9.75
C ASN A 232 -8.55 23.90 -9.84
N TYR A 233 -8.86 23.38 -11.02
CA TYR A 233 -8.97 21.94 -11.26
C TYR A 233 -7.67 21.18 -10.92
N ILE A 234 -6.51 21.71 -11.34
CA ILE A 234 -5.20 21.12 -11.03
C ILE A 234 -4.97 21.12 -9.51
N ASN A 235 -5.34 22.18 -8.80
CA ASN A 235 -5.21 22.27 -7.35
C ASN A 235 -6.09 21.25 -6.62
N GLN A 236 -7.35 21.09 -7.02
CA GLN A 236 -8.23 20.05 -6.45
C GLN A 236 -7.69 18.63 -6.71
N ARG A 237 -7.14 18.38 -7.90
CA ARG A 237 -6.45 17.11 -8.21
C ARG A 237 -5.23 16.90 -7.34
N TYR A 238 -4.46 17.96 -7.10
CA TYR A 238 -3.29 17.92 -6.23
C TYR A 238 -3.69 17.53 -4.80
N GLU A 239 -4.74 18.11 -4.25
CA GLU A 239 -5.28 17.76 -2.92
C GLU A 239 -5.72 16.29 -2.84
N SER A 240 -6.47 15.81 -3.84
CA SER A 240 -6.86 14.40 -3.92
C SER A 240 -5.62 13.48 -3.95
N ASN A 241 -4.58 13.86 -4.70
CA ASN A 241 -3.32 13.11 -4.78
C ASN A 241 -2.50 13.15 -3.47
N GLN A 242 -2.59 14.22 -2.68
CA GLN A 242 -1.99 14.27 -1.34
C GLN A 242 -2.67 13.25 -0.42
N MET A 243 -3.99 13.16 -0.43
CA MET A 243 -4.73 12.15 0.35
C MET A 243 -4.39 10.73 -0.12
N LEU A 244 -4.28 10.51 -1.43
CA LEU A 244 -3.83 9.23 -1.98
C LEU A 244 -2.37 8.90 -1.58
N SER A 245 -1.53 9.90 -1.40
CA SER A 245 -0.17 9.70 -0.89
C SER A 245 -0.19 9.32 0.59
N ALA A 246 -1.06 9.92 1.40
CA ALA A 246 -1.29 9.51 2.79
C ALA A 246 -1.79 8.06 2.89
N VAL A 247 -2.70 7.63 2.00
CA VAL A 247 -3.12 6.21 1.86
C VAL A 247 -1.91 5.30 1.63
N LYS A 248 -1.02 5.66 0.70
CA LYS A 248 0.20 4.87 0.43
C LYS A 248 1.09 4.76 1.65
N TYR A 249 1.25 5.85 2.41
CA TYR A 249 2.02 5.84 3.66
C TYR A 249 1.37 4.96 4.73
N SER A 250 0.04 5.01 4.91
CA SER A 250 -0.67 4.14 5.85
C SER A 250 -0.48 2.66 5.51
N ILE A 251 -0.60 2.29 4.23
CA ILE A 251 -0.34 0.92 3.76
C ILE A 251 1.12 0.52 3.98
N THR A 252 2.06 1.44 3.72
CA THR A 252 3.49 1.20 3.96
C THR A 252 3.75 0.91 5.44
N VAL A 253 3.16 1.70 6.34
CA VAL A 253 3.28 1.47 7.79
C VAL A 253 2.71 0.10 8.17
N LEU A 254 1.54 -0.29 7.64
CA LEU A 254 0.98 -1.63 7.85
C LEU A 254 1.97 -2.72 7.43
N MET A 255 2.50 -2.65 6.20
CA MET A 255 3.46 -3.64 5.69
C MET A 255 4.70 -3.77 6.59
N PHE A 256 5.29 -2.64 7.00
CA PHE A 256 6.44 -2.66 7.90
C PHE A 256 6.08 -3.14 9.31
N ASN A 257 4.88 -2.83 9.81
CA ASN A 257 4.39 -3.31 11.09
C ASN A 257 4.36 -4.84 11.13
N HIS A 258 3.84 -5.47 10.07
CA HIS A 258 3.84 -6.93 9.91
C HIS A 258 5.27 -7.51 9.88
N VAL A 259 6.16 -6.95 9.05
CA VAL A 259 7.53 -7.45 8.91
C VAL A 259 8.31 -7.32 10.22
N ILE A 260 8.28 -6.14 10.84
CA ILE A 260 8.99 -5.87 12.10
C ILE A 260 8.43 -6.74 13.23
N SER A 261 7.11 -6.90 13.32
CA SER A 261 6.49 -7.82 14.28
C SER A 261 6.95 -9.25 14.07
N GLY A 262 7.02 -9.71 12.81
CA GLY A 262 7.53 -11.03 12.46
C GLY A 262 8.97 -11.26 12.95
N ILE A 263 9.88 -10.35 12.59
CA ILE A 263 11.30 -10.43 12.99
C ILE A 263 11.46 -10.38 14.50
N GLU A 264 10.74 -9.49 15.19
CA GLU A 264 10.79 -9.36 16.65
C GLU A 264 10.31 -10.65 17.34
N SER A 265 9.28 -11.30 16.79
CA SER A 265 8.76 -12.56 17.32
C SER A 265 9.80 -13.68 17.22
N VAL A 266 10.51 -13.79 16.09
CA VAL A 266 11.59 -14.77 15.90
C VAL A 266 12.72 -14.50 16.87
N TRP A 267 13.15 -13.25 16.97
CA TRP A 267 14.26 -12.88 17.84
C TRP A 267 13.93 -13.18 19.31
N THR A 268 12.73 -12.83 19.78
CA THR A 268 12.33 -13.13 21.17
C THR A 268 12.24 -14.64 21.41
N ASN A 269 11.72 -15.40 20.44
CA ASN A 269 11.65 -16.85 20.52
C ASN A 269 13.05 -17.49 20.63
N GLN A 270 14.00 -17.08 19.80
CA GLN A 270 15.39 -17.57 19.83
C GLN A 270 16.12 -17.18 21.12
N ARG A 271 15.91 -15.95 21.60
CA ARG A 271 16.52 -15.48 22.84
C ARG A 271 16.02 -16.28 24.04
N LYS A 272 14.71 -16.54 24.12
CA LYS A 272 14.15 -17.39 25.19
C LYS A 272 14.73 -18.79 25.16
N ALA A 273 14.77 -19.45 24.00
CA ALA A 273 15.39 -20.77 23.90
C ALA A 273 16.88 -20.78 24.30
N SER A 274 17.65 -19.74 23.94
CA SER A 274 19.04 -19.63 24.40
C SER A 274 19.16 -19.43 25.91
N ASP A 275 18.24 -18.68 26.52
CA ASP A 275 18.24 -18.44 27.97
C ASP A 275 17.79 -19.70 28.73
N ASP A 276 16.79 -20.42 28.22
CA ASP A 276 16.31 -21.70 28.77
C ASP A 276 17.42 -22.76 28.73
N GLN A 277 18.15 -22.90 27.62
CA GLN A 277 19.31 -23.80 27.52
C GLN A 277 20.43 -23.45 28.52
N LYS A 278 20.67 -22.16 28.78
CA LYS A 278 21.66 -21.75 29.79
C LYS A 278 21.20 -22.11 31.19
N LEU A 279 19.91 -21.92 31.48
CA LEU A 279 19.31 -22.28 32.77
C LEU A 279 19.40 -23.79 33.00
N GLU A 280 18.98 -24.61 32.03
CA GLU A 280 19.11 -26.07 32.08
C GLU A 280 20.55 -26.53 32.34
N LYS A 281 21.52 -25.94 31.63
CA LYS A 281 22.95 -26.24 31.82
C LYS A 281 23.47 -25.83 33.20
N THR A 282 22.91 -24.80 33.82
CA THR A 282 23.26 -24.42 35.20
C THR A 282 22.57 -25.27 36.26
N SER A 283 21.33 -25.73 36.01
CA SER A 283 20.60 -26.62 36.91
C SER A 283 21.04 -28.08 36.82
N SER A 284 21.57 -28.50 35.67
CA SER A 284 22.17 -29.83 35.50
C SER A 284 23.51 -29.99 36.23
N ILE A 285 24.09 -28.90 36.75
CA ILE A 285 25.19 -28.97 37.71
C ILE A 285 24.58 -29.40 39.04
N ASP A 286 24.57 -30.71 39.29
CA ASP A 286 23.97 -31.33 40.47
C ASP A 286 24.76 -30.89 41.74
N THR A 287 24.25 -29.86 42.41
CA THR A 287 24.79 -29.34 43.67
C THR A 287 23.95 -29.88 44.81
N LYS A 288 24.36 -31.02 45.35
CA LYS A 288 23.64 -31.63 46.47
C LYS A 288 24.14 -31.02 47.79
N LEU A 289 23.30 -30.19 48.41
CA LEU A 289 23.49 -29.73 49.78
C LEU A 289 22.77 -30.71 50.72
N SER A 290 23.52 -31.44 51.55
CA SER A 290 22.97 -32.40 52.52
C SER A 290 23.46 -32.10 53.93
N LEU A 291 22.58 -32.19 54.91
CA LEU A 291 22.95 -32.09 56.33
C LEU A 291 23.61 -33.41 56.76
N VAL A 292 24.80 -33.32 57.34
CA VAL A 292 25.51 -34.47 57.92
C VAL A 292 24.97 -34.71 59.32
N TYR A 293 24.50 -35.91 59.61
CA TYR A 293 24.03 -36.27 60.94
C TYR A 293 25.21 -36.61 61.87
N ASN A 294 25.25 -36.05 63.07
CA ASN A 294 26.24 -36.38 64.11
C ASN A 294 25.54 -36.75 65.43
N PRO A 295 25.64 -38.01 65.89
CA PRO A 295 24.95 -38.51 67.07
C PRO A 295 25.53 -37.97 68.40
N SER A 296 26.68 -37.30 68.39
CA SER A 296 27.33 -36.76 69.59
C SER A 296 26.85 -35.35 69.97
N ASN A 297 26.01 -34.72 69.15
CA ASN A 297 25.46 -33.38 69.36
C ASN A 297 23.96 -33.48 69.68
N PRO A 298 23.40 -32.83 70.72
CA PRO A 298 22.00 -33.01 71.13
C PRO A 298 20.96 -32.69 70.04
N GLY A 299 21.35 -31.89 69.03
CA GLY A 299 20.51 -31.52 67.89
C GLY A 299 20.70 -32.39 66.64
N GLY A 300 21.53 -33.44 66.67
CA GLY A 300 21.73 -34.38 65.56
C GLY A 300 22.41 -33.81 64.31
N ILE A 301 22.60 -32.50 64.18
CA ILE A 301 23.24 -31.88 63.02
C ILE A 301 24.76 -31.77 63.27
N GLY A 302 25.52 -32.46 62.42
CA GLY A 302 26.97 -32.57 62.43
C GLY A 302 27.71 -31.68 61.43
N GLY A 303 27.00 -31.02 60.51
CA GLY A 303 27.57 -30.10 59.52
C GLY A 303 26.80 -30.09 58.21
N LEU A 304 27.29 -29.32 57.23
CA LEU A 304 26.78 -29.27 55.86
C LEU A 304 27.77 -29.99 54.94
N ARG A 305 27.28 -30.95 54.15
CA ARG A 305 28.03 -31.58 53.06
C ARG A 305 27.59 -30.96 51.76
N PHE A 306 28.55 -30.38 51.06
CA PHE A 306 28.38 -29.83 49.73
C PHE A 306 29.10 -30.76 48.75
N ALA A 307 28.36 -31.33 47.80
CA ALA A 307 28.92 -32.13 46.73
C ALA A 307 28.66 -31.42 45.39
N LEU A 308 29.72 -31.17 44.64
CA LEU A 308 29.66 -30.75 43.25
C LEU A 308 29.97 -31.97 42.40
N TYR A 309 29.03 -32.37 41.54
CA TYR A 309 29.27 -33.38 40.53
C TYR A 309 29.51 -32.68 39.19
N PHE A 310 30.59 -33.07 38.52
CA PHE A 310 31.02 -32.57 37.21
C PHE A 310 31.09 -33.72 36.20
#